data_AF-A0A7R8WZT8-F1
#
_entry.id   AF-A0A7R8WZT8-F1
#
_cell.length_a   1.000
_cell.length_b   1.000
_cell.length_c   1.000
_cell.angle_alpha   90.00
_cell.angle_beta   90.00
_cell.angle_gamma   90.00
#
_symmetry.space_group_name_H-M   'P 1'
#
loop_
_entity.id
_entity.type
_entity.pdbx_description
1 polymer ?
#
loop_
_entity_poly.entity_id
_entity_poly.type
_entity_poly.pdbx_seq_one_letter_code
_entity_poly.pdbx_strand_id
1 'polypeptide(L)'
;MRLLESGEKISHMFRAAKVSGLDSTEGLLLFGKEHYYFVEGFTLLKTREIRDIDHLPVNLHEPIVPSCGTPISSSRNKKAMSRCGEPRLCHKFAYEDIREVHRRRYLLQGIALEVFNADGRNYLLAFPRGVRNKVYQK
;
A
#
# COMPACT_ATOMS: atom_id res chain seq x y z
N MET A 1 -3.72 20.39 -3.49
CA MET A 1 -3.61 19.14 -4.26
C MET A 1 -4.88 18.33 -4.07
N ARG A 2 -5.53 17.86 -5.14
CA ARG A 2 -6.57 16.83 -5.03
C ARG A 2 -5.89 15.47 -5.15
N LEU A 3 -6.19 14.56 -4.23
CA LEU A 3 -5.61 13.22 -4.20
C LEU A 3 -6.13 12.32 -5.35
N LEU A 4 -7.32 12.65 -5.86
CA LEU A 4 -8.04 11.93 -6.90
C LEU A 4 -8.30 12.84 -8.09
N GLU A 5 -8.38 12.24 -9.28
CA GLU A 5 -8.78 12.93 -10.51
C GLU A 5 -10.22 13.47 -10.41
N SER A 6 -10.54 14.48 -11.23
CA SER A 6 -11.88 15.07 -11.23
C SER A 6 -12.92 14.04 -11.71
N GLY A 7 -13.94 13.78 -10.89
CA GLY A 7 -14.99 12.80 -11.20
C GLY A 7 -14.68 11.36 -10.77
N GLU A 8 -13.50 11.11 -10.19
CA GLU A 8 -13.17 9.79 -9.65
C GLU A 8 -13.95 9.49 -8.36
N LYS A 9 -14.56 8.30 -8.31
CA LYS A 9 -15.27 7.79 -7.14
C LYS A 9 -14.64 6.48 -6.71
N ILE A 10 -14.11 6.47 -5.48
CA ILE A 10 -13.51 5.27 -4.92
C ILE A 10 -14.58 4.21 -4.68
N SER A 11 -14.41 3.06 -5.32
CA SER A 11 -15.29 1.89 -5.19
C SER A 11 -14.81 0.93 -4.11
N HIS A 12 -13.49 0.73 -4.02
CA HIS A 12 -12.87 -0.21 -3.10
C HIS A 12 -11.57 0.35 -2.53
N MET A 13 -11.24 -0.09 -1.31
CA MET A 13 -10.05 0.32 -0.59
C MET A 13 -9.48 -0.87 0.17
N PHE A 14 -8.17 -1.04 0.09
CA PHE A 14 -7.44 -2.11 0.75
C PHE A 14 -6.17 -1.58 1.39
N ARG A 15 -5.80 -2.15 2.53
CA ARG A 15 -4.44 -1.97 3.06
C ARG A 15 -3.47 -2.73 2.17
N ALA A 16 -2.34 -2.11 1.82
CA ALA A 16 -1.29 -2.72 1.04
C ALA A 16 0.09 -2.20 1.48
N ALA A 17 1.14 -2.97 1.20
CA ALA A 17 2.51 -2.55 1.33
C ALA A 17 3.19 -2.64 -0.03
N LYS A 18 3.74 -1.53 -0.52
CA LYS A 18 4.60 -1.54 -1.70
C LYS A 18 5.98 -2.02 -1.29
N VAL A 19 6.50 -3.01 -2.01
CA VAL A 19 7.84 -3.56 -1.81
C VAL A 19 8.77 -2.97 -2.86
N SER A 20 9.88 -2.38 -2.40
CA SER A 20 10.91 -1.76 -3.23
C SER A 20 12.28 -2.29 -2.80
N GLY A 21 12.81 -3.27 -3.52
CA GLY A 21 14.06 -3.93 -3.12
C GLY A 21 13.92 -4.61 -1.75
N LEU A 22 14.70 -4.16 -0.77
CA LEU A 22 14.65 -4.64 0.62
C LEU A 22 13.70 -3.83 1.52
N ASP A 23 13.19 -2.70 1.00
CA ASP A 23 12.30 -1.83 1.73
C ASP A 23 10.83 -2.14 1.44
N SER A 24 9.99 -1.83 2.43
CA SER A 24 8.54 -1.83 2.26
C SER A 24 7.93 -0.57 2.85
N THR A 25 6.94 -0.01 2.13
CA THR A 25 6.16 1.14 2.56
C THR A 25 4.69 0.77 2.60
N GLU A 26 4.06 0.91 3.76
CA GLU A 26 2.62 0.67 3.93
C GLU A 26 1.78 1.86 3.46
N GLY A 27 0.59 1.54 2.99
CA GLY A 27 -0.34 2.51 2.43
C GLY A 27 -1.72 1.92 2.12
N LEU A 28 -2.52 2.73 1.44
CA LEU A 28 -3.85 2.37 0.98
C LEU A 28 -3.86 2.24 -0.53
N LEU A 29 -4.35 1.09 -1.01
CA LEU A 29 -4.69 0.85 -2.40
C LEU A 29 -6.17 1.20 -2.61
N LEU A 30 -6.44 2.17 -3.48
CA LEU A 30 -7.77 2.69 -3.77
C LEU A 30 -8.11 2.40 -5.23
N PHE A 31 -9.30 1.86 -5.48
CA PHE A 31 -9.81 1.61 -6.83
C PHE A 31 -10.83 2.67 -7.19
N GLY A 32 -10.47 3.50 -8.16
CA GLY A 32 -11.37 4.42 -8.85
C GLY A 32 -12.05 3.75 -10.05
N LYS A 33 -12.69 4.57 -10.88
CA LYS A 33 -13.39 4.18 -12.10
C LYS A 33 -12.41 3.93 -13.25
N GLU A 34 -11.47 4.85 -13.48
CA GLU A 34 -10.51 4.79 -14.60
C GLU A 34 -9.07 4.54 -14.09
N HIS A 35 -8.83 4.82 -12.81
CA HIS A 35 -7.52 4.71 -12.19
C HIS A 35 -7.56 3.95 -10.87
N TYR A 36 -6.43 3.35 -10.51
CA TYR A 36 -6.15 2.96 -9.13
C TYR A 36 -5.02 3.81 -8.54
N TYR A 37 -5.01 3.92 -7.21
CA TYR A 37 -4.10 4.79 -6.47
C TYR A 37 -3.46 4.02 -5.33
N PHE A 38 -2.17 4.25 -5.10
CA PHE A 38 -1.48 3.81 -3.88
C PHE A 38 -1.01 5.02 -3.08
N VAL A 39 -1.59 5.20 -1.90
CA VAL A 39 -1.31 6.34 -1.00
C VAL A 39 -0.47 5.86 0.17
N GLU A 40 0.76 6.33 0.25
CA GLU A 40 1.71 5.92 1.29
C GLU A 40 1.41 6.55 2.66
N GLY A 41 1.73 5.83 3.74
CA GLY A 41 1.69 6.34 5.12
C GLY A 41 0.33 6.31 5.81
N PHE A 42 -0.70 5.79 5.14
CA PHE A 42 -2.03 5.61 5.72
C PHE A 42 -2.41 4.14 5.89
N THR A 43 -3.25 3.87 6.87
CA THR A 43 -3.79 2.54 7.14
C THR A 43 -5.29 2.61 7.40
N LEU A 44 -5.97 1.48 7.23
CA LEU A 44 -7.40 1.33 7.47
C LEU A 44 -7.61 0.51 8.73
N LEU A 45 -8.14 1.14 9.79
CA LEU A 45 -8.45 0.45 11.03
C LEU A 45 -9.65 -0.49 10.88
N LYS A 46 -9.83 -1.39 11.85
CA LYS A 46 -11.01 -2.28 11.91
C LYS A 46 -12.33 -1.49 11.99
N THR A 47 -12.29 -0.28 12.54
CA THR A 47 -13.40 0.69 12.58
C THR A 47 -13.75 1.29 11.21
N ARG A 48 -12.97 0.97 10.16
CA ARG A 48 -13.02 1.57 8.83
C ARG A 48 -12.58 3.04 8.77
N GLU A 49 -11.90 3.51 9.81
CA GLU A 49 -11.27 4.83 9.80
C GLU A 49 -9.90 4.78 9.10
N ILE A 50 -9.64 5.80 8.27
CA ILE A 50 -8.32 6.03 7.69
C ILE A 50 -7.49 6.82 8.70
N ARG A 51 -6.29 6.34 9.01
CA ARG A 51 -5.38 6.97 9.97
C ARG A 51 -3.96 7.01 9.43
N ASP A 52 -3.26 8.08 9.77
CA ASP A 52 -1.82 8.19 9.53
C ASP A 52 -1.09 7.19 10.43
N ILE A 53 -0.20 6.37 9.84
CA ILE A 53 0.51 5.30 10.52
C ILE A 53 1.46 5.83 11.59
N ASP A 54 2.10 6.98 11.36
CA ASP A 54 3.10 7.55 12.27
C ASP A 54 2.46 8.13 13.53
N HIS A 55 1.16 8.43 13.49
CA HIS A 55 0.37 8.96 14.61
C HIS A 55 -0.46 7.88 15.32
N LEU A 56 -0.31 6.61 14.95
CA LEU A 56 -1.02 5.51 15.61
C LEU A 56 -0.21 4.95 16.78
N PRO A 57 -0.86 4.68 17.93
CA PRO A 57 -0.22 3.95 19.00
C PRO A 57 0.06 2.51 18.55
N VAL A 58 1.13 1.94 19.13
CA VAL A 58 1.75 0.69 18.65
C VAL A 58 0.78 -0.50 18.55
N ASN A 59 -0.19 -0.55 19.44
CA ASN A 59 -1.16 -1.61 19.59
C ASN A 59 -2.34 -1.55 18.59
N LEU A 60 -2.53 -0.44 17.88
CA LEU A 60 -3.66 -0.29 16.95
C LEU A 60 -3.32 -0.63 15.50
N HIS A 61 -2.05 -0.91 15.21
CA HIS A 61 -1.58 -1.20 13.86
C HIS A 61 -0.75 -2.47 13.80
N GLU A 62 -1.25 -3.46 13.06
CA GLU A 62 -0.51 -4.68 12.71
C GLU A 62 0.12 -4.51 11.33
N PRO A 63 1.46 -4.44 11.20
CA PRO A 63 2.14 -4.28 9.93
C PRO A 63 1.88 -5.44 8.96
N ILE A 64 1.69 -5.15 7.67
CA ILE A 64 1.49 -6.17 6.63
C ILE A 64 2.77 -7.00 6.43
N VAL A 65 3.92 -6.33 6.43
CA VAL A 65 5.23 -6.95 6.24
C VAL A 65 5.98 -6.86 7.58
N PRO A 66 6.41 -7.99 8.15
CA PRO A 66 7.24 -8.00 9.35
C PRO A 66 8.56 -7.24 9.09
N SER A 67 8.91 -6.29 9.94
CA SER A 67 10.22 -5.65 9.90
C SER A 67 11.28 -6.68 10.30
N CYS A 68 12.10 -7.14 9.35
CA CYS A 68 13.21 -8.04 9.66
C CYS A 68 14.29 -7.29 10.47
N GLY A 69 14.62 -7.77 11.66
CA GLY A 69 15.90 -7.48 12.32
C GLY A 69 15.99 -6.29 13.29
N THR A 70 14.91 -5.58 13.60
CA THR A 70 14.92 -4.54 14.65
C THR A 70 13.75 -4.70 15.61
N PRO A 71 13.95 -4.67 16.94
CA PRO A 71 12.86 -4.73 17.89
C PRO A 71 11.81 -3.64 17.58
N ILE A 72 10.54 -4.00 17.75
CA ILE A 72 9.33 -3.23 17.41
C ILE A 72 9.33 -1.80 18.02
N SER A 73 10.18 -1.56 19.02
CA SER A 73 10.40 -0.28 19.69
C SER A 73 11.41 0.65 18.98
N SER A 74 12.42 0.13 18.26
CA SER A 74 13.54 0.94 17.73
C SER A 74 13.46 1.25 16.24
N SER A 75 12.70 0.47 15.45
CA SER A 75 12.55 0.72 14.01
C SER A 75 11.62 1.90 13.69
N ARG A 76 10.57 2.09 14.52
CA ARG A 76 9.68 3.24 14.39
C ARG A 76 10.39 4.54 14.68
N ASN A 77 11.28 4.62 15.67
CA ASN A 77 11.99 5.87 15.94
C ASN A 77 12.98 6.28 14.83
N LYS A 78 13.38 5.37 13.93
CA LYS A 78 14.21 5.72 12.76
C LYS A 78 13.38 6.12 11.54
N LYS A 79 12.22 5.51 11.30
CA LYS A 79 11.29 5.92 10.20
C LYS A 79 10.34 7.07 10.58
N ALA A 80 9.95 7.20 11.84
CA ALA A 80 9.18 8.35 12.35
C ALA A 80 10.01 9.63 12.43
N MET A 81 11.35 9.52 12.41
CA MET A 81 12.24 10.67 12.22
C MET A 81 12.30 11.11 10.75
N SER A 82 11.99 10.23 9.79
CA SER A 82 11.86 10.61 8.39
C SER A 82 10.45 11.12 8.12
N ARG A 83 10.36 12.45 8.05
CA ARG A 83 9.41 13.24 7.24
C ARG A 83 8.18 13.82 7.94
N CYS A 84 8.30 14.29 9.19
CA CYS A 84 7.39 15.32 9.70
C CYS A 84 7.40 16.53 8.75
N GLY A 85 6.35 16.67 7.92
CA GLY A 85 6.17 17.79 6.99
C GLY A 85 6.40 17.51 5.51
N GLU A 86 6.85 16.32 5.09
CA GLU A 86 6.93 16.04 3.64
C GLU A 86 5.63 15.44 3.10
N PRO A 87 5.25 15.79 1.85
CA PRO A 87 4.05 15.25 1.24
C PRO A 87 4.15 13.72 1.13
N ARG A 88 3.12 13.03 1.62
CA ARG A 88 2.93 11.59 1.38
C ARG A 88 2.83 11.35 -0.12
N LEU A 89 3.52 10.32 -0.60
CA LEU A 89 3.48 9.99 -2.01
C LEU A 89 2.14 9.32 -2.34
N CYS A 90 1.50 9.84 -3.40
CA CYS A 90 0.35 9.22 -4.03
C CYS A 90 0.78 8.77 -5.42
N HIS A 91 0.75 7.47 -5.65
CA HIS A 91 1.02 6.88 -6.96
C HIS A 91 -0.32 6.66 -7.66
N LYS A 92 -0.48 7.22 -8.85
CA LYS A 92 -1.68 7.07 -9.68
C LYS A 92 -1.34 6.19 -10.89
N PHE A 93 -2.25 5.30 -11.24
CA PHE A 93 -2.10 4.38 -12.36
C PHE A 93 -3.41 4.27 -13.11
N ALA A 94 -3.38 4.46 -14.43
CA ALA A 94 -4.54 4.22 -15.27
C ALA A 94 -4.70 2.72 -15.52
N TYR A 95 -5.94 2.22 -15.58
CA TYR A 95 -6.16 0.80 -15.88
C TYR A 95 -5.72 0.45 -17.31
N GLU A 96 -5.82 1.38 -18.25
CA GLU A 96 -5.36 1.21 -19.64
C GLU A 96 -3.85 0.97 -19.77
N ASP A 97 -3.06 1.42 -18.79
CA ASP A 97 -1.62 1.23 -18.77
C ASP A 97 -1.21 -0.15 -18.24
N ILE A 98 -2.12 -0.90 -17.61
CA ILE A 98 -1.81 -2.22 -17.07
C ILE A 98 -1.65 -3.22 -18.21
N ARG A 99 -0.48 -3.85 -18.29
CA ARG A 99 -0.21 -4.94 -19.24
C ARG A 99 -0.50 -6.29 -18.63
N GLU A 100 0.01 -6.52 -17.42
CA GLU A 100 -0.10 -7.82 -16.78
C GLU A 100 -0.22 -7.66 -15.26
N VAL A 101 -0.98 -8.58 -14.64
CA VAL A 101 -1.08 -8.67 -13.18
C VAL A 101 -0.83 -10.11 -12.77
N HIS A 102 0.22 -10.32 -11.98
CA HIS A 102 0.66 -11.64 -11.55
C HIS A 102 0.40 -11.87 -10.07
N ARG A 103 -0.10 -13.07 -9.73
CA ARG A 103 -0.19 -13.54 -8.35
C ARG A 103 1.19 -13.99 -7.90
N ARG A 104 1.76 -13.29 -6.93
CA ARG A 104 3.09 -13.59 -6.39
C ARG A 104 3.04 -14.12 -4.97
N ARG A 105 4.17 -14.69 -4.54
CA ARG A 105 4.47 -14.93 -3.14
C ARG A 105 5.43 -13.86 -2.65
N TYR A 106 5.26 -13.44 -1.41
CA TYR A 106 6.20 -12.57 -0.70
C TYR A 106 6.40 -13.12 0.70
N LEU A 107 7.64 -13.20 1.17
CA LEU A 107 8.01 -13.90 2.41
C LEU A 107 7.41 -15.31 2.47
N LEU A 108 7.54 -16.05 1.36
CA LEU A 108 6.98 -17.41 1.14
C LEU A 108 5.46 -17.53 1.23
N GLN A 109 4.73 -16.42 1.39
CA GLN A 109 3.28 -16.40 1.54
C GLN A 109 2.62 -15.90 0.25
N GLY A 110 1.50 -16.51 -0.16
CA GLY A 110 0.70 -16.09 -1.32
C GLY A 110 -0.08 -14.80 -1.08
N ILE A 111 0.61 -13.72 -0.72
CA ILE A 111 0.01 -12.46 -0.25
C ILE A 111 0.28 -11.27 -1.17
N ALA A 112 0.96 -11.45 -2.30
CA ALA A 112 1.38 -10.35 -3.15
C ALA A 112 0.80 -10.40 -4.56
N LEU A 113 0.62 -9.24 -5.16
CA LEU A 113 0.37 -9.05 -6.58
C LEU A 113 1.50 -8.21 -7.16
N GLU A 114 1.89 -8.52 -8.39
CA GLU A 114 2.82 -7.71 -9.15
C GLU A 114 2.12 -7.19 -10.40
N VAL A 115 2.04 -5.87 -10.50
CA VAL A 115 1.40 -5.17 -11.63
C VAL A 115 2.51 -4.68 -12.56
N PHE A 116 2.42 -4.99 -13.84
CA PHE A 116 3.33 -4.55 -14.89
C PHE A 116 2.61 -3.55 -15.79
N ASN A 117 3.19 -2.37 -15.94
CA ASN A 117 2.63 -1.29 -16.75
C ASN A 117 3.29 -1.21 -18.13
N ALA A 118 2.64 -0.51 -19.05
CA ALA A 118 3.07 -0.31 -20.43
C ALA A 118 4.40 0.45 -20.57
N ASP A 119 4.76 1.25 -19.57
CA ASP A 119 5.99 2.03 -19.51
C ASP A 119 7.20 1.23 -19.00
N GLY A 120 7.02 -0.07 -18.74
CA GLY A 120 8.07 -0.97 -18.24
C GLY A 120 8.25 -0.95 -16.72
N ARG A 121 7.49 -0.13 -15.98
CA ARG A 121 7.52 -0.16 -14.50
C ARG A 121 6.67 -1.31 -13.97
N ASN A 122 7.13 -1.90 -12.87
CA ASN A 122 6.35 -2.88 -12.10
C ASN A 122 6.18 -2.45 -10.64
N TYR A 123 5.08 -2.91 -10.03
CA TYR A 123 4.75 -2.63 -8.64
C TYR A 123 4.40 -3.92 -7.92
N LEU A 124 5.25 -4.33 -6.99
CA LEU A 124 4.98 -5.46 -6.10
C LEU A 124 4.25 -4.97 -4.84
N LEU A 125 2.98 -5.34 -4.73
CA LEU A 125 2.10 -4.98 -3.62
C LEU A 125 1.81 -6.22 -2.77
N ALA A 126 2.15 -6.17 -1.48
CA ALA A 126 1.80 -7.18 -0.49
C ALA A 126 0.54 -6.76 0.29
N PHE A 127 -0.27 -7.73 0.66
CA PHE A 127 -1.56 -7.53 1.31
C PHE A 127 -1.68 -8.33 2.61
N PRO A 128 -2.59 -7.98 3.53
CA PRO A 128 -2.96 -8.86 4.62
C PRO A 128 -3.39 -10.26 4.13
N ARG A 129 -3.21 -11.27 4.97
CA ARG A 129 -3.59 -12.66 4.65
C ARG A 129 -5.06 -12.75 4.20
N GLY A 130 -5.31 -13.52 3.14
CA GLY A 130 -6.65 -13.71 2.59
C GLY A 130 -7.21 -12.54 1.78
N VAL A 131 -6.48 -11.43 1.63
CA VAL A 131 -6.94 -10.24 0.89
C VAL A 131 -6.52 -10.26 -0.58
N ARG A 132 -5.33 -10.80 -0.90
CA ARG A 132 -4.75 -10.81 -2.27
C ARG A 132 -5.75 -11.17 -3.37
N ASN A 133 -6.48 -12.29 -3.22
CA ASN A 133 -7.40 -12.75 -4.26
C ASN A 133 -8.61 -11.82 -4.42
N LYS A 134 -9.04 -11.13 -3.36
CA LYS A 134 -10.12 -10.15 -3.43
C LYS A 134 -9.69 -8.90 -4.20
N VAL A 135 -8.43 -8.49 -4.03
CA VAL A 135 -7.82 -7.38 -4.76
C VAL A 135 -7.65 -7.74 -6.23
N TYR A 136 -7.20 -8.95 -6.54
CA TYR A 136 -7.02 -9.41 -7.93
C TYR A 136 -8.32 -9.45 -8.75
N GLN A 137 -9.48 -9.51 -8.09
CA GLN A 137 -10.80 -9.50 -8.74
C GLN A 137 -11.33 -8.08 -8.98
N LYS A 138 -10.61 -7.05 -8.56
CA LYS A 138 -10.93 -5.64 -8.82
C LYS A 138 -10.14 -5.15 -10.00
#